data_AF-A0A933CX93-F1
#
_entry.id   AF-A0A933CX93-F1
#
_cell.length_a   1.000
_cell.length_b   1.000
_cell.length_c   1.000
_cell.angle_alpha   90.00
_cell.angle_beta   90.00
_cell.angle_gamma   90.00
#
_symmetry.space_group_name_H-M   'P 1'
#
loop_
_entity.id
_entity.type
_entity.pdbx_description
1 polymer ?
#
loop_
_entity_poly.entity_id
_entity_poly.type
_entity_poly.pdbx_seq_one_letter_code
_entity_poly.pdbx_strand_id
1 'polypeptide(L)'
;MTTKPHDRLHAKLDRLEAARRSARAKTSQVLSQAISNLSERALSQRQRAAQKAIQEALGKTHGVRDAREIAFHLSEWFEEAAFLVALQLDPARFSKAEIKAGVSDVLACVLDHVWEAVRVAGGPLPCLDDETLDGNDNEDR
;
A
#
# COMPACT_ATOMS: atom_id res chain seq x y z
N MET A 1 3.06 9.76 -38.89
CA MET A 1 4.04 9.00 -38.07
C MET A 1 3.32 8.39 -36.88
N THR A 2 3.05 7.09 -36.92
CA THR A 2 2.35 6.36 -35.85
C THR A 2 3.33 6.01 -34.74
N THR A 3 3.15 6.56 -33.54
CA THR A 3 3.90 6.15 -32.35
C THR A 3 3.71 4.66 -32.12
N LYS A 4 4.82 3.92 -31.99
CA LYS A 4 4.78 2.46 -31.83
C LYS A 4 4.11 2.12 -30.50
N PRO A 5 3.44 0.95 -30.37
CA PRO A 5 2.77 0.52 -29.14
C PRO A 5 3.67 0.59 -27.90
N HIS A 6 4.97 0.30 -28.07
CA HIS A 6 6.00 0.37 -27.03
C HIS A 6 6.21 1.80 -26.51
N ASP A 7 6.23 2.81 -27.39
CA ASP A 7 6.42 4.22 -27.02
C ASP A 7 5.23 4.76 -26.21
N ARG A 8 4.03 4.24 -26.50
CA ARG A 8 2.80 4.58 -25.76
C ARG A 8 2.80 3.97 -24.36
N LEU A 9 3.36 2.78 -24.19
CA LEU A 9 3.49 2.12 -22.89
C LEU A 9 4.47 2.89 -22.00
N HIS A 10 5.66 3.22 -22.50
CA HIS A 10 6.66 4.01 -21.75
C HIS A 10 6.11 5.37 -21.34
N ALA A 11 5.51 6.11 -22.26
CA ALA A 11 4.88 7.39 -21.92
C ALA A 11 3.76 7.27 -20.88
N LYS A 12 3.06 6.13 -20.81
CA LYS A 12 2.05 5.87 -19.80
C LYS A 12 2.68 5.55 -18.44
N LEU A 13 3.75 4.75 -18.43
CA LEU A 13 4.52 4.45 -17.22
C LEU A 13 5.14 5.72 -16.63
N ASP A 14 5.80 6.54 -17.45
CA ASP A 14 6.39 7.82 -17.02
C ASP A 14 5.37 8.74 -16.37
N ARG A 15 4.17 8.82 -16.95
CA ARG A 15 3.05 9.62 -16.39
C ARG A 15 2.56 9.07 -15.06
N LEU A 16 2.48 7.75 -14.92
CA LEU A 16 2.09 7.11 -13.66
C LEU A 16 3.15 7.35 -12.59
N GLU A 17 4.44 7.19 -12.90
CA GLU A 17 5.54 7.44 -11.98
C GLU A 17 5.63 8.92 -11.58
N ALA A 18 5.38 9.84 -12.51
CA ALA A 18 5.29 11.26 -12.20
C ALA A 18 4.11 11.56 -11.25
N ALA A 19 2.93 10.96 -11.50
CA ALA A 19 1.76 11.11 -10.64
C ALA A 19 2.02 10.54 -9.23
N ARG A 20 2.70 9.39 -9.11
CA ARG A 20 3.10 8.80 -7.83
C ARG A 20 4.02 9.73 -7.04
N ARG A 21 5.09 10.22 -7.68
CA ARG A 21 6.03 11.16 -7.06
C ARG A 21 5.32 12.43 -6.59
N SER A 22 4.41 12.96 -7.40
CA SER A 22 3.63 14.15 -7.05
C SER A 22 2.69 13.90 -5.87
N ALA A 23 1.98 12.78 -5.86
CA ALA A 23 1.11 12.36 -4.76
C ALA A 23 1.90 12.24 -3.44
N ARG A 24 3.06 11.58 -3.45
CA ARG A 24 3.93 11.45 -2.27
C ARG A 24 4.38 12.82 -1.73
N ALA A 25 4.82 13.72 -2.61
CA ALA A 25 5.22 15.06 -2.21
C ALA A 25 4.06 15.83 -1.55
N LYS A 26 2.84 15.71 -2.09
CA LYS A 26 1.64 16.35 -1.53
C LYS A 26 1.20 15.73 -0.21
N THR A 27 1.27 14.41 -0.09
CA THR A 27 1.05 13.70 1.19
C THR A 27 1.94 14.29 2.28
N SER A 28 3.24 14.42 2.02
CA SER A 28 4.17 15.02 2.98
C SER A 28 3.81 16.46 3.32
N GLN A 29 3.34 17.26 2.36
CA GLN A 29 2.91 18.65 2.61
C GLN A 29 1.64 18.72 3.46
N VAL A 30 0.61 17.94 3.15
CA VAL A 30 -0.65 17.91 3.92
C VAL A 30 -0.36 17.47 5.35
N LEU A 31 0.42 16.41 5.52
CA LEU A 31 0.80 15.92 6.84
C LEU A 31 1.72 16.89 7.57
N SER A 32 2.61 17.62 6.90
CA SER A 32 3.46 18.64 7.54
C SER A 32 2.68 19.88 7.99
N GLN A 33 1.58 20.20 7.31
CA GLN A 33 0.66 21.25 7.74
C GLN A 33 -0.15 20.81 8.97
N ALA A 34 -0.45 19.52 9.08
CA ALA A 34 -1.15 18.94 10.23
C ALA A 34 -0.22 18.59 11.42
N ILE A 35 1.05 18.29 11.14
CA ILE A 35 2.04 17.74 12.08
C ILE A 35 3.38 18.42 11.79
N SER A 36 4.00 19.09 12.76
CA SER A 36 5.28 19.79 12.58
C SER A 36 6.32 18.97 11.80
N ASN A 37 6.87 19.57 10.73
CA ASN A 37 7.90 19.08 9.81
C ASN A 37 8.53 17.72 10.17
N LEU A 38 7.98 16.65 9.59
CA LEU A 38 8.57 15.32 9.66
C LEU A 38 9.71 15.20 8.65
N SER A 39 10.95 15.14 9.13
CA SER A 39 12.08 14.74 8.28
C SER A 39 12.02 13.24 7.97
N GLU A 40 12.58 12.81 6.83
CA GLU A 40 12.71 11.38 6.48
C GLU A 40 13.34 10.57 7.62
N ARG A 41 14.35 11.13 8.28
CA ARG A 41 15.00 10.52 9.45
C ARG A 41 14.05 10.33 10.63
N ALA A 42 13.20 11.31 10.91
CA ALA A 42 12.20 11.22 11.98
C ALA A 42 11.12 10.18 11.63
N LEU A 43 10.74 10.05 10.36
CA LEU A 43 9.83 9.01 9.87
C LEU A 43 10.44 7.61 10.09
N SER A 44 11.69 7.39 9.66
CA SER A 44 12.36 6.09 9.88
C SER A 44 12.49 5.74 11.37
N GLN A 45 12.73 6.72 12.24
CA GLN A 45 12.79 6.48 13.68
C GLN A 45 11.43 6.08 14.26
N ARG A 46 10.36 6.76 13.86
CA ARG A 46 9.00 6.43 14.31
C ARG A 46 8.55 5.07 13.80
N GLN A 47 8.85 4.73 12.55
CA GLN A 47 8.55 3.41 11.99
C GLN A 47 9.28 2.30 12.77
N ARG A 48 10.56 2.48 13.12
CA ARG A 48 11.30 1.54 13.97
C ARG A 48 10.70 1.43 15.38
N ALA A 49 10.28 2.56 15.96
CA ALA A 49 9.63 2.55 17.27
C ALA A 49 8.29 1.79 17.23
N ALA A 50 7.49 1.99 16.17
CA ALA A 50 6.24 1.26 15.95
C ALA A 50 6.51 -0.24 15.78
N GLN A 51 7.48 -0.64 14.94
CA GLN A 51 7.87 -2.04 14.78
C GLN A 51 8.26 -2.67 16.12
N LYS A 52 9.06 -1.97 16.94
CA LYS A 52 9.47 -2.44 18.26
C LYS A 52 8.27 -2.61 19.20
N ALA A 53 7.34 -1.65 19.23
CA ALA A 53 6.14 -1.73 20.05
C ALA A 53 5.25 -2.93 19.65
N ILE A 54 5.08 -3.18 18.36
CA ILE A 54 4.33 -4.35 17.86
C ILE A 54 5.03 -5.66 18.28
N GLN A 55 6.36 -5.74 18.11
CA GLN A 55 7.15 -6.90 18.52
C GLN A 55 7.00 -7.23 20.00
N GLU A 56 7.09 -6.21 20.86
CA GLU A 56 6.96 -6.38 22.31
C GLU A 56 5.53 -6.83 22.69
N ALA A 57 4.51 -6.28 22.04
CA ALA A 57 3.11 -6.62 22.29
C ALA A 57 2.78 -8.06 21.86
N LEU A 58 3.30 -8.51 20.72
CA LEU A 58 2.96 -9.81 20.12
C LEU A 58 3.94 -10.93 20.49
N GLY A 59 5.10 -10.61 21.05
CA GLY A 59 6.17 -11.57 21.29
C GLY A 59 5.78 -12.74 22.21
N LYS A 60 4.86 -12.51 23.15
CA LYS A 60 4.35 -13.57 24.05
C LYS A 60 3.37 -14.52 23.37
N THR A 61 2.56 -14.02 22.44
CA THR A 61 1.48 -14.81 21.81
C THR A 61 1.93 -15.49 20.52
N HIS A 62 2.77 -14.83 19.72
CA HIS A 62 3.24 -15.35 18.43
C HIS A 62 4.71 -15.78 18.45
N GLY A 63 5.44 -15.52 19.54
CA GLY A 63 6.89 -15.73 19.59
C GLY A 63 7.67 -14.60 18.90
N VAL A 64 8.94 -14.46 19.28
CA VAL A 64 9.79 -13.31 18.88
C VAL A 64 9.97 -13.20 17.37
N ARG A 65 10.13 -14.34 16.68
CA ARG A 65 10.35 -14.37 15.23
C ARG A 65 9.11 -13.87 14.49
N ASP A 66 7.96 -14.47 14.76
CA ASP A 66 6.73 -14.19 14.01
C ASP A 66 6.20 -12.80 14.38
N ALA A 67 6.34 -12.36 15.63
CA ALA A 67 6.05 -10.99 16.05
C ALA A 67 6.89 -9.93 15.30
N ARG A 68 8.16 -10.25 15.00
CA ARG A 68 9.03 -9.38 14.20
C ARG A 68 8.60 -9.31 12.75
N GLU A 69 8.20 -10.43 12.17
CA GLU A 69 7.74 -10.50 10.78
C GLU A 69 6.40 -9.76 10.61
N ILE A 70 5.45 -9.96 11.54
CA ILE A 70 4.20 -9.18 11.59
C ILE A 70 4.49 -7.67 11.69
N ALA A 71 5.38 -7.27 12.60
CA ALA A 71 5.73 -5.86 12.78
C ALA A 71 6.35 -5.24 11.53
N PHE A 72 7.21 -5.99 10.82
CA PHE A 72 7.78 -5.59 9.55
C PHE A 72 6.66 -5.33 8.53
N HIS A 73 5.86 -6.35 8.22
CA HIS A 73 4.81 -6.23 7.22
C HIS A 73 3.81 -5.09 7.52
N LEU A 74 3.38 -4.92 8.77
CA LEU A 74 2.45 -3.86 9.14
C LEU A 74 3.03 -2.44 9.10
N SER A 75 4.36 -2.30 9.04
CA SER A 75 5.03 -1.00 9.05
C SER A 75 5.60 -0.57 7.69
N GLU A 76 5.72 -1.48 6.72
CA GLU A 76 6.35 -1.18 5.42
C GLU A 76 5.48 -0.29 4.53
N TRP A 77 4.16 -0.40 4.60
CA TRP A 77 3.22 0.39 3.78
C TRP A 77 2.81 1.73 4.42
N PHE A 78 3.71 2.32 5.22
CA PHE A 78 3.43 3.58 5.91
C PHE A 78 3.12 4.73 4.94
N GLU A 79 3.78 4.79 3.78
CA GLU A 79 3.55 5.84 2.78
C GLU A 79 2.13 5.76 2.19
N GLU A 80 1.62 4.56 1.96
CA GLU A 80 0.27 4.29 1.48
C GLU A 80 -0.78 4.67 2.54
N ALA A 81 -0.53 4.32 3.81
CA ALA A 81 -1.37 4.76 4.92
C ALA A 81 -1.41 6.29 5.04
N ALA A 82 -0.24 6.93 4.94
CA ALA A 82 -0.07 8.38 4.98
C ALA A 82 -0.83 9.06 3.83
N PHE A 83 -0.79 8.48 2.62
CA PHE A 83 -1.56 8.97 1.48
C PHE A 83 -3.07 8.94 1.75
N LEU A 84 -3.61 7.84 2.28
CA LEU A 84 -5.04 7.75 2.60
C LEU A 84 -5.47 8.79 3.65
N VAL A 85 -4.65 9.00 4.67
CA VAL A 85 -4.90 10.04 5.68
C VAL A 85 -4.87 11.43 5.05
N ALA A 86 -3.85 11.74 4.24
CA ALA A 86 -3.75 13.04 3.56
C ALA A 86 -4.93 13.29 2.61
N LEU A 87 -5.39 12.25 1.90
CA LEU A 87 -6.54 12.34 1.01
C LEU A 87 -7.85 12.62 1.77
N GLN A 88 -8.02 12.06 2.97
CA GLN A 88 -9.17 12.35 3.84
C GLN A 88 -9.15 13.77 4.40
N LEU A 89 -7.96 14.32 4.67
CA LEU A 89 -7.79 15.67 5.23
C LEU A 89 -8.02 16.77 4.18
N ASP A 90 -7.51 16.60 2.96
CA ASP A 90 -7.65 17.60 1.89
C ASP A 90 -7.72 16.92 0.51
N PRO A 91 -8.89 16.38 0.12
CA PRO A 91 -9.03 15.68 -1.16
C PRO A 91 -8.87 16.61 -2.37
N ALA A 92 -9.17 17.91 -2.22
CA ALA A 92 -9.11 18.89 -3.31
C ALA A 92 -7.68 19.19 -3.77
N ARG A 93 -6.67 18.94 -2.93
CA ARG A 93 -5.25 19.04 -3.30
C ARG A 93 -4.78 18.03 -4.32
N PHE A 94 -5.47 16.90 -4.44
CA PHE A 94 -5.05 15.79 -5.29
C PHE A 94 -5.82 15.81 -6.61
N SER A 95 -5.10 15.74 -7.72
CA SER A 95 -5.68 15.53 -9.04
C SER A 95 -6.21 14.10 -9.17
N LYS A 96 -7.13 13.88 -10.11
CA LYS A 96 -7.64 12.54 -10.43
C LYS A 96 -6.53 11.54 -10.76
N ALA A 97 -5.46 11.98 -11.42
CA ALA A 97 -4.32 11.13 -11.76
C ALA A 97 -3.51 10.73 -10.52
N GLU A 98 -3.27 11.65 -9.60
CA GLU A 98 -2.60 11.38 -8.33
C GLU A 98 -3.43 10.45 -7.43
N ILE A 99 -4.75 10.67 -7.36
CA ILE A 99 -5.65 9.79 -6.63
C ILE A 99 -5.59 8.38 -7.20
N LYS A 100 -5.71 8.24 -8.53
CA LYS A 100 -5.63 6.93 -9.19
C LYS A 100 -4.29 6.25 -8.92
N ALA A 101 -3.19 6.98 -9.01
CA ALA A 101 -1.86 6.45 -8.74
C ALA A 101 -1.73 5.97 -7.28
N GLY A 102 -2.08 6.82 -6.31
CA GLY A 102 -1.99 6.48 -4.89
C GLY A 102 -2.91 5.33 -4.48
N VAL A 103 -4.15 5.29 -4.99
CA VAL A 103 -5.06 4.16 -4.75
C VAL A 103 -4.54 2.88 -5.40
N SER A 104 -3.95 2.95 -6.59
CA SER A 104 -3.36 1.76 -7.23
C SER A 104 -2.19 1.21 -6.41
N ASP A 105 -1.37 2.09 -5.82
CA ASP A 105 -0.26 1.69 -4.96
C ASP A 105 -0.74 1.08 -3.65
N VAL A 106 -1.77 1.67 -3.02
CA VAL A 106 -2.43 1.09 -1.85
C VAL A 106 -2.92 -0.33 -2.15
N LEU A 107 -3.65 -0.52 -3.26
CA LEU A 107 -4.20 -1.83 -3.61
C LEU A 107 -3.10 -2.86 -3.92
N ALA A 108 -2.01 -2.46 -4.58
CA ALA A 108 -0.93 -3.36 -4.93
C ALA A 108 -0.01 -3.69 -3.74
N CYS A 109 0.25 -2.74 -2.85
CA CYS A 109 1.26 -2.87 -1.79
C CYS A 109 0.64 -3.33 -0.46
N VAL A 110 -0.48 -2.73 -0.05
CA VAL A 110 -1.04 -2.96 1.29
C VAL A 110 -1.60 -4.37 1.44
N LEU A 111 -2.26 -4.90 0.40
CA LEU A 111 -2.86 -6.23 0.46
C LEU A 111 -1.81 -7.31 0.70
N ASP A 112 -0.71 -7.32 -0.06
CA ASP A 112 0.37 -8.29 0.09
C ASP A 112 0.97 -8.26 1.51
N HIS A 113 1.26 -7.06 2.03
CA HIS A 113 1.79 -6.93 3.38
C HIS A 113 0.79 -7.38 4.47
N VAL A 114 -0.48 -7.01 4.34
CA VAL A 114 -1.51 -7.39 5.32
C VAL A 114 -1.78 -8.89 5.28
N TRP A 115 -1.85 -9.51 4.10
CA TRP A 115 -2.02 -10.95 3.97
C TRP A 115 -0.84 -11.73 4.56
N GLU A 116 0.39 -11.32 4.31
CA GLU A 116 1.55 -11.95 4.93
C GLU A 116 1.54 -11.80 6.45
N ALA A 117 1.17 -10.63 6.99
CA ALA A 117 1.02 -10.45 8.43
C ALA A 117 -0.05 -11.39 9.02
N VAL A 118 -1.19 -11.57 8.35
CA VAL A 118 -2.27 -12.48 8.77
C VAL A 118 -1.80 -13.94 8.70
N ARG A 119 -1.12 -14.33 7.62
CA ARG A 119 -0.54 -15.67 7.44
C ARG A 119 0.41 -16.02 8.58
N VAL A 120 1.32 -15.10 8.91
CA VAL A 120 2.29 -15.27 10.00
C VAL A 120 1.61 -15.28 11.37
N ALA A 121 0.55 -14.51 11.55
CA ALA A 121 -0.24 -14.52 12.78
C ALA A 121 -1.09 -15.81 12.96
N GLY A 122 -1.15 -16.69 11.96
CA GLY A 122 -1.99 -17.89 11.97
C GLY A 122 -3.49 -17.60 11.77
N GLY A 123 -3.82 -16.43 11.22
CA GLY A 123 -5.19 -16.05 10.91
C GLY A 123 -5.70 -16.69 9.61
N PRO A 124 -7.03 -16.76 9.42
CA PRO A 124 -7.59 -17.26 8.18
C PRO A 124 -7.25 -16.29 7.04
N LEU A 125 -6.65 -16.81 5.97
CA LEU A 125 -6.52 -16.07 4.73
C LEU A 125 -7.86 -16.15 3.99
N PRO A 126 -8.35 -15.05 3.39
CA PRO A 126 -9.50 -15.14 2.51
C PRO A 126 -9.16 -16.15 1.41
N CYS A 127 -9.99 -17.17 1.24
CA CYS A 127 -9.96 -17.95 0.02
C CYS A 127 -10.27 -16.95 -1.11
N LEU A 128 -9.30 -16.75 -2.00
CA LEU A 128 -9.68 -16.39 -3.35
C LEU A 128 -10.38 -17.65 -3.83
N ASP A 129 -11.71 -17.65 -3.78
CA ASP A 129 -12.47 -18.71 -4.43
C ASP A 129 -11.93 -18.73 -5.87
N ASP A 130 -11.21 -19.79 -6.22
CA ASP A 130 -10.95 -20.11 -7.61
C ASP A 130 -12.35 -20.23 -8.22
N GLU A 131 -12.81 -19.16 -8.88
CA GLU A 131 -13.89 -19.27 -9.84
C GLU A 131 -13.40 -20.26 -10.88
N THR A 132 -13.68 -21.53 -10.60
CA THR A 132 -13.63 -22.62 -11.55
C THR A 132 -14.40 -22.13 -12.75
N LEU A 133 -13.66 -21.89 -13.83
CA LEU A 133 -14.20 -21.73 -15.18
C LEU A 133 -14.79 -23.07 -15.64
N ASP A 134 -15.71 -23.64 -14.89
CA ASP A 134 -16.54 -24.75 -15.32
C ASP A 134 -17.74 -24.17 -16.06
N GLY A 135 -17.45 -23.41 -17.12
CA GLY A 135 -18.39 -23.10 -18.18
C GLY A 135 -18.59 -24.32 -19.05
N ASN A 136 -19.19 -25.38 -18.49
CA ASN A 136 -19.66 -26.51 -19.27
C ASN A 136 -20.98 -27.05 -18.71
N ASP A 137 -22.01 -26.22 -18.79
CA ASP A 137 -23.39 -26.72 -18.76
C ASP A 137 -24.02 -26.51 -20.14
N ASN A 138 -23.84 -27.57 -20.95
CA ASN A 138 -24.74 -28.08 -21.98
C ASN A 138 -25.87 -27.13 -22.44
N GLU A 139 -25.66 -26.48 -23.58
CA GLU A 139 -26.77 -26.05 -24.43
C GLU A 139 -27.38 -27.27 -25.15
N ASP A 140 -28.70 -27.35 -25.01
CA ASP A 140 -29.69 -27.86 -25.95
C ASP A 140 -29.95 -29.38 -26.02
N ARG A 141 -30.99 -29.78 -25.26
CA ARG A 141 -31.97 -30.79 -25.65
C ARG A 141 -33.17 -30.13 -26.30
#